data_AF-R7LMJ7-F1
#
_entry.id   AF-R7LMJ7-F1
#
_cell.length_a   1.000
_cell.length_b   1.000
_cell.length_c   1.000
_cell.angle_alpha   90.00
_cell.angle_beta   90.00
_cell.angle_gamma   90.00
#
_symmetry.space_group_name_H-M   'P 1'
#
loop_
_entity.id
_entity.type
_entity.pdbx_description
1 polymer ?
#
loop_
_entity_poly.entity_id
_entity_poly.type
_entity_poly.pdbx_seq_one_letter_code
_entity_poly.pdbx_strand_id
1 'polypeptide(L)'
;MKKIVSGLMALGLLAMNVVPALAATAIADVSQNYWAKKEIVQVVDDNIMCLSGNRFNPEGNMTRVEFVNALLKVLSNENLNVNISNKFSDISKDTPNYENILRSQQLGLVYGYPDGTFQPNRTVLRSEAQSVISHITKDMKADASVLNQFKDAAAIPSWAKNVYAKTINYGIYVNYPDSRELRPNDNLSRAEAAVLLARLKAKLDLVKQEYIGATTIEHLDVTKKAPSNEVKVNNIQNTITEGNVLAVAFESKFKSEDHKAGDIVYFVNEENIVTKEGTVVIPAGSKFIAQINEIKDPKWFNKNARVYPQLSKIVLPNGKELAFNAKPFSKDYSLKEGPWMTTGKLVLCTVTGGAVGTGAGVGFAFIPDPTKIGTGIAIGAPVGAAVGLVTGLVTPGLEYHAKAGEEVQVILLDEASIPKTNVAL
;
A
#
# COMPACT_ATOMS: atom_id res chain seq x y z
N MET A 1 -45.94 2.47 -74.54
CA MET A 1 -45.26 1.29 -75.11
C MET A 1 -43.82 1.26 -74.61
N LYS A 2 -43.40 0.09 -74.10
CA LYS A 2 -42.02 -0.40 -73.92
C LYS A 2 -41.19 0.13 -72.73
N LYS A 3 -40.78 -0.86 -71.94
CA LYS A 3 -39.84 -0.91 -70.80
C LYS A 3 -38.40 -0.61 -71.25
N ILE A 4 -37.51 -0.23 -70.32
CA ILE A 4 -36.05 -0.57 -70.16
C ILE A 4 -35.56 0.35 -69.01
N VAL A 5 -35.33 -0.11 -67.77
CA VAL A 5 -34.21 -0.91 -67.20
C VAL A 5 -32.91 -0.10 -66.97
N SER A 6 -32.51 -0.12 -65.69
CA SER A 6 -31.16 -0.02 -65.11
C SER A 6 -30.50 1.34 -64.88
N GLY A 7 -30.23 1.60 -63.60
CA GLY A 7 -29.29 2.62 -63.13
C GLY A 7 -29.39 2.89 -61.62
N LEU A 8 -29.46 1.85 -60.77
CA LEU A 8 -29.39 2.03 -59.32
C LEU A 8 -27.93 2.39 -58.97
N MET A 9 -27.67 3.68 -58.77
CA MET A 9 -26.38 4.19 -58.31
C MET A 9 -26.25 3.85 -56.83
N ALA A 10 -25.59 2.73 -56.52
CA ALA A 10 -25.19 2.40 -55.16
C ALA A 10 -24.08 3.37 -54.73
N LEU A 11 -24.46 4.44 -54.03
CA LEU A 11 -23.52 5.20 -53.21
C LEU A 11 -23.05 4.31 -52.05
N GLY A 12 -21.98 3.55 -52.30
CA GLY A 12 -21.21 2.94 -51.24
C GLY A 12 -20.52 4.06 -50.44
N LEU A 13 -21.10 4.45 -49.31
CA LEU A 13 -20.37 5.15 -48.26
C LEU A 13 -19.28 4.21 -47.74
N LEU A 14 -18.06 4.35 -48.26
CA LEU A 14 -16.85 3.92 -47.56
C LEU A 14 -16.71 4.82 -46.33
N ALA A 15 -17.28 4.38 -45.21
CA ALA A 15 -16.90 4.90 -43.90
C ALA A 15 -15.46 4.48 -43.64
N MET A 16 -14.50 5.31 -44.05
CA MET A 16 -13.13 5.21 -43.61
C MET A 16 -13.11 5.48 -42.11
N ASN A 17 -13.06 4.43 -41.31
CA ASN A 17 -12.66 4.53 -39.91
C ASN A 17 -11.21 5.01 -39.89
N VAL A 18 -11.00 6.32 -39.92
CA VAL A 18 -9.73 6.92 -39.54
C VAL A 18 -9.57 6.68 -38.05
N VAL A 19 -8.97 5.54 -37.71
CA VAL A 19 -8.36 5.38 -36.39
C VAL A 19 -7.32 6.49 -36.30
N PRO A 20 -7.41 7.44 -35.35
CA PRO A 20 -6.35 8.42 -35.18
C PRO A 20 -5.08 7.64 -34.85
N ALA A 21 -4.16 7.58 -35.81
CA ALA A 21 -2.81 7.12 -35.54
C ALA A 21 -2.23 8.15 -34.57
N LEU A 22 -2.05 7.75 -33.30
CA LEU A 22 -1.23 8.53 -32.37
C LEU A 22 0.10 8.78 -33.07
N ALA A 23 0.37 10.05 -33.42
CA ALA A 23 1.64 10.42 -33.99
C ALA A 23 2.71 10.15 -32.92
N ALA A 24 3.50 9.09 -33.11
CA ALA A 24 4.63 8.80 -32.25
C ALA A 24 5.53 10.04 -32.19
N THR A 25 5.87 10.49 -30.97
CA THR A 25 6.75 11.65 -30.75
C THR A 25 7.98 11.52 -31.63
N ALA A 26 8.15 12.44 -32.58
CA ALA A 26 9.30 12.44 -33.45
C ALA A 26 10.54 12.91 -32.67
N ILE A 27 11.45 11.98 -32.39
CA ILE A 27 12.75 12.27 -31.75
C ILE A 27 13.79 12.41 -32.86
N ALA A 28 14.42 13.59 -32.95
CA ALA A 28 15.16 14.03 -34.13
C ALA A 28 16.35 13.14 -34.51
N ASP A 29 16.96 12.45 -33.53
CA ASP A 29 18.12 11.57 -33.70
C ASP A 29 17.80 10.09 -33.51
N VAL A 30 16.51 9.72 -33.54
CA VAL A 30 16.05 8.33 -33.48
C VAL A 30 15.21 8.05 -34.72
N SER A 31 15.82 7.38 -35.71
CA SER A 31 15.15 7.04 -36.97
C SER A 31 14.00 6.04 -36.75
N GLN A 32 13.07 5.97 -37.70
CA GLN A 32 11.90 5.07 -37.61
C GLN A 32 12.27 3.59 -37.40
N ASN A 33 13.41 3.16 -37.95
CA ASN A 33 13.90 1.79 -37.87
C ASN A 33 15.06 1.63 -36.85
N TYR A 34 15.29 2.64 -35.99
CA TYR A 34 16.30 2.54 -34.95
C TYR A 34 15.94 1.41 -33.98
N TRP A 35 16.89 0.52 -33.69
CA TRP A 35 16.65 -0.77 -33.04
C TRP A 35 15.96 -0.67 -31.67
N ALA A 36 16.24 0.39 -30.90
CA ALA A 36 15.65 0.67 -29.59
C ALA A 36 14.52 1.71 -29.62
N LYS A 37 14.02 2.08 -30.81
CA LYS A 37 13.08 3.20 -30.94
C LYS A 37 11.87 3.04 -30.02
N LYS A 38 11.29 1.83 -29.98
CA LYS A 38 10.10 1.54 -29.18
C LYS A 38 10.34 1.85 -27.70
N GLU A 39 11.43 1.32 -27.15
CA GLU A 39 11.80 1.49 -25.75
C GLU A 39 12.20 2.94 -25.44
N ILE A 40 12.91 3.62 -26.36
CA ILE A 40 13.24 5.04 -26.23
C ILE A 40 11.98 5.90 -26.14
N VAL A 41 11.02 5.72 -27.06
CA VAL A 41 9.74 6.44 -27.02
C VAL A 41 9.02 6.16 -25.71
N GLN A 42 8.96 4.90 -25.29
CA GLN A 42 8.32 4.51 -24.03
C GLN A 42 8.93 5.22 -22.81
N VAL A 43 10.26 5.18 -22.64
CA VAL A 43 10.89 5.82 -21.46
C VAL A 43 10.81 7.35 -21.49
N VAL A 44 10.65 7.95 -22.67
CA VAL A 44 10.44 9.40 -22.81
C VAL A 44 8.99 9.77 -22.47
N ASP A 45 8.01 9.06 -23.04
CA ASP A 45 6.59 9.31 -22.79
C ASP A 45 6.22 9.06 -21.32
N ASP A 46 6.86 8.06 -20.70
CA ASP A 46 6.72 7.75 -19.27
C ASP A 46 7.53 8.70 -18.35
N ASN A 47 8.19 9.71 -18.92
CA ASN A 47 9.08 10.65 -18.21
C ASN A 47 10.23 9.97 -17.42
N ILE A 48 10.60 8.73 -17.74
CA ILE A 48 11.69 7.99 -17.09
C ILE A 48 13.05 8.56 -17.52
N MET A 49 13.21 8.84 -18.82
CA MET A 49 14.39 9.50 -19.39
C MET A 49 13.98 10.75 -20.15
N CYS A 50 14.86 11.75 -20.20
CA CYS A 50 14.55 13.05 -20.79
C CYS A 50 15.32 13.29 -22.10
N LEU A 51 14.71 14.10 -22.97
CA LEU A 51 15.34 14.66 -24.17
C LEU A 51 16.15 15.91 -23.83
N SER A 52 17.18 16.19 -24.62
CA SER A 52 17.84 17.50 -24.67
C SER A 52 17.31 18.26 -25.89
N GLY A 53 16.33 19.14 -25.67
CA GLY A 53 15.52 19.69 -26.76
C GLY A 53 14.67 18.59 -27.40
N ASN A 54 14.85 18.32 -28.69
CA ASN A 54 14.16 17.24 -29.42
C ASN A 54 15.04 16.01 -29.69
N ARG A 55 16.20 15.90 -29.03
CA ARG A 55 17.20 14.85 -29.23
C ARG A 55 17.31 13.94 -28.02
N PHE A 56 17.44 12.64 -28.23
CA PHE A 56 17.63 11.65 -27.17
C PHE A 56 19.10 11.30 -26.93
N ASN A 57 19.97 11.48 -27.92
CA ASN A 57 21.38 11.08 -27.93
C ASN A 57 21.57 9.57 -27.62
N PRO A 58 21.03 8.67 -28.47
CA PRO A 58 20.97 7.24 -28.15
C PRO A 58 22.34 6.55 -28.01
N GLU A 59 23.34 7.00 -28.76
CA GLU A 59 24.71 6.46 -28.74
C GLU A 59 25.57 7.04 -27.60
N GLY A 60 25.10 8.11 -26.94
CA GLY A 60 25.81 8.71 -25.82
C GLY A 60 25.86 7.78 -24.60
N ASN A 61 26.92 7.87 -23.80
CA ASN A 61 27.02 7.12 -22.55
C ASN A 61 26.09 7.71 -21.49
N MET A 62 25.53 6.83 -20.65
CA MET A 62 24.74 7.24 -19.49
C MET A 62 25.63 7.36 -18.24
N THR A 63 25.50 8.46 -17.52
CA THR A 63 26.16 8.64 -16.21
C THR A 63 25.45 7.84 -15.11
N ARG A 64 26.15 7.58 -14.01
CA ARG A 64 25.59 6.89 -12.85
C ARG A 64 24.39 7.62 -12.25
N VAL A 65 24.47 8.94 -12.12
CA VAL A 65 23.37 9.74 -11.57
C VAL A 65 22.15 9.72 -12.48
N GLU A 66 22.33 9.78 -13.80
CA GLU A 66 21.23 9.64 -14.75
C GLU A 66 20.57 8.27 -14.64
N PHE A 67 21.35 7.19 -14.56
CA PHE A 67 20.82 5.83 -14.45
C PHE A 67 20.00 5.65 -13.16
N VAL A 68 20.53 6.13 -12.02
CA VAL A 68 19.83 6.11 -10.74
C VAL A 68 18.54 6.92 -10.77
N ASN A 69 18.58 8.12 -11.34
CA ASN A 69 17.39 8.96 -11.48
C ASN A 69 16.29 8.24 -12.28
N ALA A 70 16.65 7.63 -13.41
CA ALA A 70 15.72 6.90 -14.24
C ALA A 70 15.19 5.64 -13.54
N LEU A 71 16.04 4.92 -12.80
CA LEU A 71 15.65 3.75 -12.03
C LEU A 71 14.67 4.11 -10.90
N LEU A 72 14.91 5.20 -10.17
CA LEU A 72 13.97 5.68 -9.15
C LEU A 72 12.59 5.95 -9.73
N LYS A 73 12.51 6.49 -10.95
CA LYS A 73 11.24 6.72 -11.66
C LYS A 73 10.56 5.41 -12.07
N VAL A 74 11.31 4.46 -12.63
CA VAL A 74 10.80 3.10 -12.94
C VAL A 74 10.18 2.45 -11.71
N LEU A 75 10.81 2.66 -10.55
CA LEU A 75 10.39 2.11 -9.27
C LEU A 75 9.38 3.00 -8.52
N SER A 76 8.99 4.16 -9.06
CA SER A 76 8.11 5.15 -8.42
C SER A 76 8.58 5.66 -7.05
N ASN A 77 9.90 5.82 -6.88
CA ASN A 77 10.55 6.29 -5.64
C ASN A 77 11.13 7.71 -5.73
N GLU A 78 10.81 8.47 -6.77
CA GLU A 78 11.33 9.85 -6.98
C GLU A 78 10.91 10.86 -5.89
N ASN A 79 9.92 10.51 -5.06
CA ASN A 79 9.44 11.34 -3.95
C ASN A 79 9.67 10.68 -2.58
N LEU A 80 10.49 9.63 -2.51
CA LEU A 80 10.86 8.98 -1.26
C LEU A 80 11.54 9.98 -0.31
N ASN A 81 11.04 10.12 0.91
CA ASN A 81 11.68 10.96 1.91
C ASN A 81 13.05 10.40 2.31
N VAL A 82 14.06 11.26 2.33
CA VAL A 82 15.43 10.91 2.75
C VAL A 82 15.56 11.07 4.25
N ASN A 83 15.84 9.97 4.95
CA ASN A 83 15.94 9.91 6.41
C ASN A 83 17.30 9.36 6.87
N ILE A 84 18.30 9.39 6.00
CA ILE A 84 19.65 8.88 6.23
C ILE A 84 20.68 9.98 6.07
N SER A 85 21.83 9.81 6.71
CA SER A 85 23.00 10.65 6.46
C SER A 85 23.70 10.23 5.16
N ASN A 86 24.22 11.23 4.44
CA ASN A 86 25.09 10.99 3.28
C ASN A 86 26.36 10.25 3.72
N LYS A 87 26.70 9.16 3.02
CA LYS A 87 27.95 8.40 3.25
C LYS A 87 29.03 8.69 2.22
N PHE A 88 28.72 9.43 1.15
CA PHE A 88 29.62 9.68 0.04
C PHE A 88 30.41 10.99 0.23
N SER A 89 31.74 10.90 0.16
CA SER A 89 32.63 12.05 0.38
C SER A 89 32.60 13.09 -0.75
N ASP A 90 32.23 12.69 -1.95
CA ASP A 90 32.13 13.53 -3.16
C ASP A 90 30.74 14.15 -3.37
N ILE A 91 29.82 13.93 -2.43
CA ILE A 91 28.44 14.42 -2.50
C ILE A 91 28.21 15.43 -1.37
N SER A 92 27.75 16.62 -1.73
CA SER A 92 27.33 17.68 -0.81
C SER A 92 25.87 18.05 -1.08
N LYS A 93 25.22 18.77 -0.15
CA LYS A 93 23.83 19.23 -0.33
C LYS A 93 23.61 20.07 -1.59
N ASP A 94 24.67 20.73 -2.09
CA ASP A 94 24.64 21.54 -3.31
C ASP A 94 24.86 20.70 -4.59
N THR A 95 25.15 19.41 -4.46
CA THR A 95 25.35 18.51 -5.59
C THR A 95 24.02 18.31 -6.33
N PRO A 96 23.96 18.50 -7.66
CA PRO A 96 22.76 18.21 -8.44
C PRO A 96 22.29 16.78 -8.20
N ASN A 97 20.98 16.60 -8.00
CA ASN A 97 20.37 15.31 -7.67
C ASN A 97 20.79 14.72 -6.31
N TYR A 98 21.30 15.54 -5.37
CA TYR A 98 21.64 15.12 -4.00
C TYR A 98 20.58 14.19 -3.39
N GLU A 99 19.32 14.62 -3.38
CA GLU A 99 18.21 13.83 -2.81
C GLU A 99 18.03 12.47 -3.50
N ASN A 100 18.12 12.39 -4.83
CA ASN A 100 18.00 11.12 -5.55
C ASN A 100 19.17 10.18 -5.28
N ILE A 101 20.37 10.72 -5.12
CA ILE A 101 21.53 9.93 -4.72
C ILE A 101 21.30 9.35 -3.32
N LEU A 102 20.81 10.15 -2.37
CA LEU A 102 20.50 9.64 -1.02
C LEU A 102 19.31 8.67 -1.03
N ARG A 103 18.26 8.87 -1.84
CA ARG A 103 17.17 7.88 -2.01
C ARG A 103 17.71 6.54 -2.47
N SER A 104 18.63 6.56 -3.44
CA SER A 104 19.25 5.34 -3.95
C SER A 104 20.14 4.65 -2.92
N GLN A 105 20.83 5.41 -2.07
CA GLN A 105 21.56 4.88 -0.92
C GLN A 105 20.60 4.27 0.11
N GLN A 106 19.50 4.96 0.43
CA GLN A 106 18.50 4.51 1.40
C GLN A 106 17.81 3.22 0.99
N LEU A 107 17.51 3.09 -0.31
CA LEU A 107 16.92 1.89 -0.90
C LEU A 107 17.96 0.78 -1.13
N GLY A 108 19.25 1.01 -0.90
CA GLY A 108 20.30 0.03 -1.22
C GLY A 108 20.45 -0.27 -2.72
N LEU A 109 20.00 0.64 -3.60
CA LEU A 109 20.18 0.49 -5.05
C LEU A 109 21.66 0.59 -5.45
N VAL A 110 22.43 1.40 -4.71
CA VAL A 110 23.84 1.68 -4.98
C VAL A 110 24.60 1.85 -3.67
N TYR A 111 25.83 1.34 -3.63
CA TYR A 111 26.69 1.34 -2.42
C TYR A 111 27.90 2.27 -2.50
N GLY A 112 28.15 2.91 -3.65
CA GLY A 112 29.37 3.69 -3.92
C GLY A 112 30.58 2.80 -4.23
N TYR A 113 31.77 3.41 -4.24
CA TYR A 113 33.05 2.73 -4.44
C TYR A 113 33.78 2.50 -3.12
N PRO A 114 34.79 1.60 -3.08
CA PRO A 114 35.58 1.33 -1.89
C PRO A 114 36.31 2.56 -1.30
N ASP A 115 36.51 3.61 -2.10
CA ASP A 115 37.11 4.89 -1.67
C ASP A 115 36.11 5.83 -0.96
N GLY A 116 34.85 5.42 -0.81
CA GLY A 116 33.80 6.22 -0.19
C GLY A 116 33.12 7.23 -1.12
N THR A 117 33.33 7.15 -2.43
CA THR A 117 32.71 8.06 -3.41
C THR A 117 31.50 7.45 -4.13
N PHE A 118 30.62 8.30 -4.68
CA PHE A 118 29.52 7.89 -5.56
C PHE A 118 29.87 8.03 -7.06
N GLN A 119 30.66 9.06 -7.40
CA GLN A 119 31.09 9.45 -8.75
C GLN A 119 29.92 9.70 -9.70
N PRO A 120 29.09 10.74 -9.47
CA PRO A 120 27.81 10.93 -10.17
C PRO A 120 27.96 11.03 -11.70
N ASN A 121 29.05 11.66 -12.16
CA ASN A 121 29.33 11.89 -13.58
C ASN A 121 30.11 10.76 -14.25
N ARG A 122 30.54 9.73 -13.52
CA ARG A 122 31.18 8.55 -14.13
C ARG A 122 30.13 7.81 -14.95
N THR A 123 30.53 7.34 -16.13
CA THR A 123 29.67 6.50 -16.98
C THR A 123 29.43 5.16 -16.30
N VAL A 124 28.17 4.70 -16.30
CA VAL A 124 27.82 3.42 -15.70
C VAL A 124 28.26 2.28 -16.62
N LEU A 125 28.87 1.25 -16.05
CA LEU A 125 29.20 0.04 -16.79
C LEU A 125 27.96 -0.83 -16.99
N ARG A 126 27.93 -1.61 -18.06
CA ARG A 126 26.86 -2.58 -18.31
C ARG A 126 26.73 -3.59 -17.16
N SER A 127 27.84 -4.06 -16.61
CA SER A 127 27.85 -4.96 -15.44
C SER A 127 27.31 -4.32 -14.16
N GLU A 128 27.60 -3.03 -13.93
CA GLU A 128 27.08 -2.28 -12.79
C GLU A 128 25.56 -2.15 -12.88
N ALA A 129 25.02 -1.74 -14.04
CA ALA A 129 23.58 -1.63 -14.26
C ALA A 129 22.86 -2.98 -14.05
N GLN A 130 23.43 -4.07 -14.58
CA GLN A 130 22.89 -5.41 -14.37
C GLN A 130 22.93 -5.83 -12.90
N SER A 131 23.98 -5.48 -12.16
CA SER A 131 24.10 -5.75 -10.74
C SER A 131 22.96 -5.14 -9.94
N VAL A 132 22.62 -3.87 -10.22
CA VAL A 132 21.52 -3.18 -9.56
C VAL A 132 20.18 -3.87 -9.87
N ILE A 133 19.91 -4.16 -11.15
CA ILE A 133 18.68 -4.85 -11.58
C ILE A 133 18.55 -6.24 -10.95
N SER A 134 19.65 -7.00 -10.91
CA SER A 134 19.71 -8.31 -10.27
C SER A 134 19.42 -8.24 -8.76
N HIS A 135 19.93 -7.22 -8.08
CA HIS A 135 19.77 -7.06 -6.63
C HIS A 135 18.31 -6.81 -6.23
N ILE A 136 17.64 -5.89 -6.94
CA ILE A 136 16.26 -5.47 -6.62
C ILE A 136 15.19 -6.48 -7.05
N THR A 137 15.53 -7.42 -7.93
CA THR A 137 14.59 -8.44 -8.41
C THR A 137 14.55 -9.65 -7.48
N LYS A 138 13.39 -10.32 -7.41
CA LYS A 138 13.13 -11.51 -6.58
C LYS A 138 14.22 -12.55 -6.75
N ASP A 139 14.52 -13.29 -5.69
CA ASP A 139 15.55 -14.33 -5.72
C ASP A 139 14.97 -15.64 -6.23
N MET A 140 15.22 -15.92 -7.52
CA MET A 140 14.91 -17.21 -8.13
C MET A 140 16.23 -17.87 -8.53
N LYS A 141 16.22 -19.20 -8.60
CA LYS A 141 17.36 -19.95 -9.13
C LYS A 141 17.58 -19.53 -10.58
N ALA A 142 18.74 -18.95 -10.86
CA ALA A 142 19.18 -18.66 -12.22
C ALA A 142 19.98 -19.85 -12.76
N ASP A 143 19.66 -20.28 -13.98
CA ASP A 143 20.48 -21.26 -14.68
C ASP A 143 21.69 -20.54 -15.28
N ALA A 144 22.88 -20.81 -14.74
CA ALA A 144 24.13 -20.24 -15.22
C ALA A 144 24.55 -20.79 -16.60
N SER A 145 23.99 -21.92 -17.04
CA SER A 145 24.28 -22.51 -18.36
C SER A 145 23.86 -21.57 -19.51
N VAL A 146 22.92 -20.66 -19.25
CA VAL A 146 22.47 -19.62 -20.18
C VAL A 146 23.62 -18.74 -20.66
N LEU A 147 24.73 -18.65 -19.90
CA LEU A 147 25.89 -17.85 -20.29
C LEU A 147 26.71 -18.49 -21.42
N ASN A 148 26.60 -19.81 -21.63
CA ASN A 148 27.39 -20.54 -22.62
C ASN A 148 27.08 -20.13 -24.07
N GLN A 149 25.96 -19.44 -24.31
CA GLN A 149 25.59 -18.93 -25.63
C GLN A 149 26.34 -17.65 -26.03
N PHE A 150 27.01 -16.97 -25.08
CA PHE A 150 27.71 -15.71 -25.33
C PHE A 150 29.21 -15.94 -25.51
N LYS A 151 29.76 -15.32 -26.56
CA LYS A 151 31.18 -15.50 -26.94
C LYS A 151 32.13 -14.91 -25.89
N ASP A 152 31.67 -13.88 -25.19
CA ASP A 152 32.42 -13.09 -24.22
C ASP A 152 32.05 -13.42 -22.77
N ALA A 153 31.42 -14.56 -22.52
CA ALA A 153 31.07 -14.99 -21.16
C ALA A 153 32.28 -15.06 -20.21
N ALA A 154 33.49 -15.30 -20.75
CA ALA A 154 34.74 -15.30 -19.99
C ALA A 154 35.16 -13.88 -19.51
N ALA A 155 34.67 -12.81 -20.15
CA ALA A 155 34.94 -11.43 -19.75
C ALA A 155 34.06 -10.94 -18.60
N ILE A 156 33.03 -11.72 -18.21
CA ILE A 156 32.16 -11.40 -17.08
C ILE A 156 32.97 -11.57 -15.79
N PRO A 157 33.07 -10.50 -14.96
CA PRO A 157 33.70 -10.61 -13.64
C PRO A 157 33.07 -11.74 -12.81
N SER A 158 33.86 -12.46 -12.02
CA SER A 158 33.35 -13.60 -11.23
C SER A 158 32.14 -13.25 -10.35
N TRP A 159 32.14 -12.05 -9.76
CA TRP A 159 31.02 -11.55 -8.94
C TRP A 159 29.74 -11.31 -9.75
N ALA A 160 29.86 -11.04 -11.06
CA ALA A 160 28.76 -10.69 -11.95
C ALA A 160 28.18 -11.91 -12.69
N LYS A 161 28.76 -13.10 -12.61
CA LYS A 161 28.27 -14.28 -13.36
C LYS A 161 26.81 -14.62 -13.02
N ASN A 162 26.49 -14.69 -11.73
CA ASN A 162 25.11 -14.98 -11.30
C ASN A 162 24.16 -13.81 -11.62
N VAL A 163 24.66 -12.57 -11.52
CA VAL A 163 23.93 -11.35 -11.90
C VAL A 163 23.45 -11.45 -13.35
N TYR A 164 24.37 -11.71 -14.29
CA TYR A 164 24.04 -11.85 -15.71
C TYR A 164 23.13 -13.04 -15.97
N ALA A 165 23.41 -14.20 -15.37
CA ALA A 165 22.54 -15.37 -15.54
C ALA A 165 21.10 -15.05 -15.10
N LYS A 166 20.92 -14.37 -13.96
CA LYS A 166 19.60 -13.99 -13.43
C LYS A 166 18.87 -13.02 -14.36
N THR A 167 19.51 -11.92 -14.75
CA THR A 167 18.83 -10.90 -15.56
C THR A 167 18.54 -11.38 -16.99
N ILE A 168 19.36 -12.28 -17.53
CA ILE A 168 19.09 -12.94 -18.82
C ILE A 168 17.88 -13.87 -18.71
N ASN A 169 17.83 -14.73 -17.68
CA ASN A 169 16.67 -15.60 -17.43
C ASN A 169 15.37 -14.80 -17.22
N TYR A 170 15.46 -13.62 -16.58
CA TYR A 170 14.31 -12.74 -16.40
C TYR A 170 13.91 -11.98 -17.67
N GLY A 171 14.76 -11.98 -18.71
CA GLY A 171 14.55 -11.20 -19.92
C GLY A 171 14.79 -9.70 -19.73
N ILE A 172 15.58 -9.30 -18.73
CA ILE A 172 15.94 -7.90 -18.43
C ILE A 172 17.43 -7.67 -18.76
N TYR A 173 17.78 -7.90 -20.02
CA TYR A 173 19.12 -7.66 -20.56
C TYR A 173 19.02 -6.99 -21.93
N VAL A 174 20.11 -6.56 -22.54
CA VAL A 174 20.12 -5.97 -23.89
C VAL A 174 21.40 -6.32 -24.61
N ASN A 175 21.31 -6.95 -25.78
CA ASN A 175 22.45 -7.34 -26.59
C ASN A 175 22.28 -6.80 -28.01
N TYR A 176 22.92 -5.66 -28.26
CA TYR A 176 22.98 -4.98 -29.55
C TYR A 176 24.40 -4.44 -29.73
N PRO A 177 25.01 -4.51 -30.92
CA PRO A 177 24.44 -5.02 -32.16
C PRO A 177 24.48 -6.54 -32.29
N ASP A 178 25.39 -7.23 -31.60
CA ASP A 178 25.48 -8.70 -31.63
C ASP A 178 24.70 -9.31 -30.48
N SER A 179 23.74 -10.19 -30.79
CA SER A 179 22.94 -10.89 -29.79
C SER A 179 23.74 -11.88 -28.93
N ARG A 180 24.93 -12.30 -29.40
CA ARG A 180 25.83 -13.25 -28.73
C ARG A 180 26.96 -12.58 -27.93
N GLU A 181 26.89 -11.28 -27.70
CA GLU A 181 27.88 -10.52 -26.91
C GLU A 181 27.22 -9.72 -25.78
N LEU A 182 27.75 -9.85 -24.56
CA LEU A 182 27.24 -9.18 -23.36
C LEU A 182 27.93 -7.84 -23.08
N ARG A 183 29.20 -7.72 -23.45
CA ARG A 183 30.07 -6.54 -23.27
C ARG A 183 30.05 -6.02 -21.83
N PRO A 184 30.44 -6.84 -20.83
CA PRO A 184 30.22 -6.51 -19.41
C PRO A 184 31.06 -5.33 -18.90
N ASN A 185 32.17 -5.03 -19.57
CA ASN A 185 33.10 -3.96 -19.19
C ASN A 185 32.94 -2.69 -20.03
N ASP A 186 31.98 -2.67 -20.96
CA ASP A 186 31.69 -1.48 -21.76
C ASP A 186 30.79 -0.51 -20.97
N ASN A 187 30.87 0.76 -21.34
CA ASN A 187 29.94 1.78 -20.87
C ASN A 187 28.54 1.51 -21.41
N LEU A 188 27.52 1.75 -20.59
CA LEU A 188 26.13 1.65 -21.00
C LEU A 188 25.73 2.87 -21.84
N SER A 189 25.26 2.63 -23.06
CA SER A 189 24.69 3.71 -23.88
C SER A 189 23.28 4.08 -23.40
N ARG A 190 22.82 5.28 -23.76
CA ARG A 190 21.47 5.75 -23.42
C ARG A 190 20.38 4.91 -24.08
N ALA A 191 20.60 4.40 -25.29
CA ALA A 191 19.68 3.47 -25.95
C ALA A 191 19.59 2.12 -25.22
N GLU A 192 20.73 1.58 -24.79
CA GLU A 192 20.77 0.34 -24.02
C GLU A 192 20.10 0.51 -22.65
N ALA A 193 20.34 1.64 -21.98
CA ALA A 193 19.66 1.98 -20.74
C ALA A 193 18.14 2.07 -20.91
N ALA A 194 17.65 2.73 -21.97
CA ALA A 194 16.23 2.81 -22.28
C ALA A 194 15.60 1.41 -22.39
N VAL A 195 16.28 0.49 -23.07
CA VAL A 195 15.80 -0.89 -23.24
C VAL A 195 15.78 -1.64 -21.91
N LEU A 196 16.83 -1.51 -21.09
CA LEU A 196 16.87 -2.15 -19.77
C LEU A 196 15.76 -1.62 -18.86
N LEU A 197 15.58 -0.30 -18.80
CA LEU A 197 14.58 0.36 -17.96
C LEU A 197 13.16 0.04 -18.42
N ALA A 198 12.89 0.03 -19.73
CA ALA A 198 11.60 -0.37 -20.29
C ALA A 198 11.27 -1.85 -19.98
N ARG A 199 12.26 -2.75 -20.12
CA ARG A 199 12.09 -4.18 -19.79
C ARG A 199 11.87 -4.40 -18.30
N LEU A 200 12.60 -3.67 -17.44
CA LEU A 200 12.39 -3.70 -16.00
C LEU A 200 10.98 -3.22 -15.63
N LYS A 201 10.53 -2.09 -16.21
CA LYS A 201 9.18 -1.57 -16.01
C LYS A 201 8.10 -2.58 -16.43
N ALA A 202 8.30 -3.28 -17.54
CA ALA A 202 7.37 -4.32 -18.00
C ALA A 202 7.36 -5.57 -17.10
N LYS A 203 8.32 -5.70 -16.18
CA LYS A 203 8.54 -6.84 -15.29
C LYS A 203 8.62 -6.42 -13.82
N LEU A 204 7.88 -5.38 -13.42
CA LEU A 204 7.83 -4.93 -12.02
C LEU A 204 7.31 -6.02 -11.08
N ASP A 205 6.55 -6.99 -11.57
CA ASP A 205 6.14 -8.17 -10.81
C ASP A 205 7.33 -9.04 -10.37
N LEU A 206 8.47 -8.96 -11.05
CA LEU A 206 9.72 -9.62 -10.66
C LEU A 206 10.55 -8.77 -9.68
N VAL A 207 10.20 -7.51 -9.44
CA VAL A 207 10.89 -6.66 -8.45
C VAL A 207 10.41 -7.00 -7.04
N LYS A 208 11.32 -7.02 -6.07
CA LYS A 208 10.98 -7.21 -4.65
C LYS A 208 10.17 -6.00 -4.18
N GLN A 209 9.09 -6.23 -3.45
CA GLN A 209 8.13 -5.19 -3.09
C GLN A 209 8.74 -4.03 -2.30
N GLU A 210 9.80 -4.28 -1.52
CA GLU A 210 10.52 -3.23 -0.77
C GLU A 210 11.16 -2.15 -1.66
N TYR A 211 11.44 -2.44 -2.94
CA TYR A 211 11.99 -1.46 -3.87
C TYR A 211 10.91 -0.75 -4.70
N ILE A 212 9.64 -1.13 -4.63
CA ILE A 212 8.57 -0.53 -5.44
C ILE A 212 7.83 0.53 -4.61
N GLY A 213 7.97 1.80 -5.00
CA GLY A 213 7.24 2.94 -4.42
C GLY A 213 5.84 3.14 -4.99
N ALA A 214 5.42 2.31 -5.94
CA ALA A 214 4.06 2.34 -6.45
C ALA A 214 3.06 2.11 -5.31
N THR A 215 2.03 2.95 -5.27
CA THR A 215 0.97 2.84 -4.28
C THR A 215 -0.10 1.91 -4.81
N THR A 216 -0.36 0.82 -4.09
CA THR A 216 -1.50 -0.07 -4.30
C THR A 216 -2.64 0.30 -3.35
N ILE A 217 -3.87 -0.02 -3.73
CA ILE A 217 -5.02 0.08 -2.83
C ILE A 217 -5.34 -1.34 -2.37
N GLU A 218 -5.24 -1.55 -1.06
CA GLU A 218 -5.63 -2.75 -0.35
C GLU A 218 -6.82 -2.44 0.57
N HIS A 219 -7.40 -3.46 1.19
CA HIS A 219 -8.67 -3.31 1.90
C HIS A 219 -8.64 -3.90 3.30
N LEU A 220 -9.10 -3.15 4.31
CA LEU A 220 -9.37 -3.68 5.65
C LEU A 220 -10.65 -4.51 5.66
N ASP A 221 -10.72 -5.49 6.56
CA ASP A 221 -11.97 -6.16 6.88
C ASP A 221 -12.74 -5.38 7.94
N VAL A 222 -13.57 -4.45 7.47
CA VAL A 222 -14.33 -3.52 8.32
C VAL A 222 -15.81 -3.88 8.38
N THR A 223 -16.52 -3.33 9.37
CA THR A 223 -17.97 -3.40 9.46
C THR A 223 -18.65 -2.82 8.21
N LYS A 224 -19.78 -3.41 7.77
CA LYS A 224 -20.54 -2.98 6.57
C LYS A 224 -21.01 -1.52 6.59
N LYS A 225 -20.99 -0.88 7.76
CA LYS A 225 -21.37 0.53 7.95
C LYS A 225 -20.20 1.50 7.83
N ALA A 226 -18.96 1.01 7.77
CA ALA A 226 -17.78 1.85 7.63
C ALA A 226 -17.85 2.62 6.29
N PRO A 227 -17.65 3.95 6.29
CA PRO A 227 -17.62 4.73 5.06
C PRO A 227 -16.50 4.36 4.09
N SER A 228 -15.37 3.87 4.59
CA SER A 228 -14.25 3.39 3.77
C SER A 228 -13.69 2.08 4.35
N ASN A 229 -13.00 1.35 3.48
CA ASN A 229 -12.17 0.21 3.84
C ASN A 229 -10.79 0.26 3.18
N GLU A 230 -10.42 1.38 2.55
CA GLU A 230 -9.22 1.46 1.71
C GLU A 230 -7.95 1.74 2.53
N VAL A 231 -6.85 1.11 2.12
CA VAL A 231 -5.50 1.38 2.61
C VAL A 231 -4.58 1.54 1.40
N LYS A 232 -3.95 2.71 1.30
CA LYS A 232 -2.91 2.98 0.30
C LYS A 232 -1.60 2.38 0.80
N VAL A 233 -1.07 1.36 0.14
CA VAL A 233 0.14 0.64 0.53
C VAL A 233 1.26 0.95 -0.45
N ASN A 234 2.43 1.36 0.04
CA ASN A 234 3.66 1.43 -0.74
C ASN A 234 4.85 0.92 0.09
N ASN A 235 6.08 1.02 -0.42
CA ASN A 235 7.27 0.56 0.30
C ASN A 235 7.67 1.46 1.50
N ILE A 236 7.12 2.66 1.62
CA ILE A 236 7.50 3.65 2.65
C ILE A 236 6.51 3.62 3.82
N GLN A 237 5.23 3.47 3.53
CA GLN A 237 4.15 3.56 4.50
C GLN A 237 2.87 2.89 4.01
N ASN A 238 2.00 2.60 4.96
CA ASN A 238 0.61 2.26 4.74
C ASN A 238 -0.24 3.45 5.19
N THR A 239 -1.07 4.00 4.33
CA THR A 239 -1.98 5.10 4.65
C THR A 239 -3.42 4.58 4.70
N ILE A 240 -3.97 4.52 5.91
CA ILE A 240 -5.38 4.19 6.14
C ILE A 240 -6.20 5.43 5.77
N THR A 241 -7.14 5.31 4.85
CA THR A 241 -7.96 6.46 4.42
C THR A 241 -8.97 6.87 5.50
N GLU A 242 -9.39 8.14 5.46
CA GLU A 242 -10.48 8.65 6.29
C GLU A 242 -11.74 7.76 6.17
N GLY A 243 -12.47 7.60 7.28
CA GLY A 243 -13.72 6.84 7.30
C GLY A 243 -13.54 5.32 7.48
N ASN A 244 -12.30 4.83 7.54
CA ASN A 244 -12.04 3.46 8.01
C ASN A 244 -12.46 3.30 9.48
N VAL A 245 -12.97 2.11 9.81
CA VAL A 245 -13.34 1.73 11.19
C VAL A 245 -12.39 0.67 11.69
N LEU A 246 -11.72 0.93 12.82
CA LEU A 246 -10.78 0.02 13.46
C LEU A 246 -11.34 -0.47 14.81
N ALA A 247 -11.00 -1.69 15.19
CA ALA A 247 -11.19 -2.17 16.56
C ALA A 247 -9.96 -1.82 17.40
N VAL A 248 -10.17 -1.23 18.56
CA VAL A 248 -9.14 -0.97 19.57
C VAL A 248 -9.70 -1.37 20.93
N ALA A 249 -8.86 -1.86 21.83
CA ALA A 249 -9.26 -2.33 23.15
C ALA A 249 -8.77 -1.37 24.24
N PHE A 250 -9.52 -1.22 25.33
CA PHE A 250 -9.03 -0.48 26.49
C PHE A 250 -7.75 -1.15 27.07
N GLU A 251 -6.68 -0.37 27.26
CA GLU A 251 -5.44 -0.92 27.84
C GLU A 251 -5.65 -1.33 29.30
N SER A 252 -6.46 -0.56 30.03
CA SER A 252 -6.79 -0.80 31.43
C SER A 252 -8.28 -0.64 31.66
N LYS A 253 -8.75 -1.14 32.81
CA LYS A 253 -10.12 -0.90 33.26
C LYS A 253 -10.45 0.60 33.24
N PHE A 254 -11.64 0.95 32.75
CA PHE A 254 -12.16 2.30 32.68
C PHE A 254 -13.52 2.39 33.39
N LYS A 255 -13.78 3.51 34.07
CA LYS A 255 -15.05 3.83 34.72
C LYS A 255 -15.34 5.32 34.59
N SER A 256 -16.47 5.70 34.02
CA SER A 256 -16.78 7.12 33.76
C SER A 256 -16.74 7.99 35.02
N GLU A 257 -17.16 7.45 36.17
CA GLU A 257 -17.17 8.18 37.45
C GLU A 257 -15.78 8.47 38.04
N ASP A 258 -14.74 7.75 37.60
CA ASP A 258 -13.36 7.95 38.05
C ASP A 258 -12.59 8.94 37.14
N HIS A 259 -13.26 9.48 36.12
CA HIS A 259 -12.65 10.32 35.08
C HIS A 259 -13.39 11.65 34.88
N LYS A 260 -12.72 12.60 34.22
CA LYS A 260 -13.28 13.91 33.83
C LYS A 260 -12.74 14.35 32.46
N ALA A 261 -13.35 15.39 31.91
CA ALA A 261 -12.85 16.03 30.69
C ALA A 261 -11.38 16.47 30.86
N GLY A 262 -10.56 16.17 29.86
CA GLY A 262 -9.12 16.40 29.83
C GLY A 262 -8.28 15.18 30.22
N ASP A 263 -8.86 14.17 30.89
CA ASP A 263 -8.12 12.97 31.27
C ASP A 263 -7.67 12.16 30.04
N ILE A 264 -6.53 11.47 30.17
CA ILE A 264 -5.96 10.63 29.12
C ILE A 264 -6.32 9.17 29.40
N VAL A 265 -6.77 8.48 28.34
CA VAL A 265 -7.11 7.06 28.34
C VAL A 265 -6.35 6.38 27.22
N TYR A 266 -5.86 5.18 27.49
CA TYR A 266 -5.07 4.41 26.55
C TYR A 266 -5.85 3.24 26.00
N PHE A 267 -5.70 3.02 24.70
CA PHE A 267 -6.20 1.86 24.00
C PHE A 267 -5.04 1.11 23.34
N VAL A 268 -5.26 -0.14 22.99
CA VAL A 268 -4.28 -1.01 22.32
C VAL A 268 -4.96 -1.82 21.24
N ASN A 269 -4.21 -2.23 20.22
CA ASN A 269 -4.60 -3.36 19.37
C ASN A 269 -3.84 -4.61 19.82
N GLU A 270 -4.55 -5.64 20.27
CA GLU A 270 -3.92 -6.87 20.75
C GLU A 270 -3.33 -7.70 19.60
N GLU A 271 -3.96 -7.63 18.42
CA GLU A 271 -3.53 -8.30 17.20
C GLU A 271 -3.10 -7.30 16.11
N ASN A 272 -2.41 -7.81 15.08
CA ASN A 272 -2.06 -7.00 13.91
C ASN A 272 -3.35 -6.58 13.19
N ILE A 273 -3.46 -5.29 12.87
CA ILE A 273 -4.48 -4.83 11.92
C ILE A 273 -3.93 -5.10 10.53
N VAL A 274 -4.59 -6.02 9.81
CA VAL A 274 -4.15 -6.52 8.50
C VAL A 274 -5.16 -6.20 7.40
N THR A 275 -4.68 -5.98 6.19
CA THR A 275 -5.53 -5.96 4.99
C THR A 275 -5.94 -7.37 4.60
N LYS A 276 -6.98 -7.51 3.78
CA LYS A 276 -7.42 -8.78 3.19
C LYS A 276 -6.35 -9.41 2.30
N GLU A 277 -5.49 -8.56 1.74
CA GLU A 277 -4.34 -8.91 0.91
C GLU A 277 -3.13 -9.37 1.75
N GLY A 278 -3.18 -9.22 3.08
CA GLY A 278 -2.19 -9.76 4.02
C GLY A 278 -1.11 -8.77 4.48
N THR A 279 -1.25 -7.47 4.16
CA THR A 279 -0.32 -6.44 4.65
C THR A 279 -0.64 -6.09 6.09
N VAL A 280 0.36 -6.15 6.97
CA VAL A 280 0.26 -5.59 8.33
C VAL A 280 0.28 -4.06 8.24
N VAL A 281 -0.84 -3.44 8.60
CA VAL A 281 -1.06 -1.99 8.54
C VAL A 281 -0.64 -1.34 9.85
N ILE A 282 -1.15 -1.85 10.98
CA ILE A 282 -0.76 -1.44 12.33
C ILE A 282 -0.32 -2.71 13.08
N PRO A 283 0.93 -2.77 13.55
CA PRO A 283 1.43 -3.93 14.28
C PRO A 283 0.74 -4.08 15.65
N ALA A 284 0.58 -5.32 16.10
CA ALA A 284 0.10 -5.69 17.43
C ALA A 284 0.89 -4.96 18.52
N GLY A 285 0.19 -4.57 19.60
CA GLY A 285 0.76 -3.84 20.72
C GLY A 285 0.99 -2.35 20.47
N SER A 286 0.47 -1.78 19.38
CA SER A 286 0.47 -0.32 19.22
C SER A 286 -0.50 0.30 20.23
N LYS A 287 -0.10 1.42 20.85
CA LYS A 287 -0.90 2.12 21.86
C LYS A 287 -1.53 3.37 21.27
N PHE A 288 -2.83 3.54 21.44
CA PHE A 288 -3.57 4.72 21.03
C PHE A 288 -3.83 5.60 22.25
N ILE A 289 -3.53 6.88 22.12
CA ILE A 289 -3.70 7.87 23.20
C ILE A 289 -4.95 8.68 22.91
N ALA A 290 -5.93 8.57 23.81
CA ALA A 290 -7.17 9.30 23.75
C ALA A 290 -7.27 10.35 24.86
N GLN A 291 -7.82 11.51 24.53
CA GLN A 291 -8.25 12.49 25.52
C GLN A 291 -9.76 12.43 25.67
N ILE A 292 -10.27 12.46 26.90
CA ILE A 292 -11.70 12.58 27.15
C ILE A 292 -12.13 14.03 26.93
N ASN A 293 -12.94 14.30 25.91
CA ASN A 293 -13.42 15.66 25.65
C ASN A 293 -14.58 16.03 26.58
N GLU A 294 -15.46 15.08 26.85
CA GLU A 294 -16.67 15.28 27.66
C GLU A 294 -17.11 13.95 28.28
N ILE A 295 -17.64 14.01 29.50
CA ILE A 295 -18.44 12.95 30.11
C ILE A 295 -19.80 13.54 30.45
N LYS A 296 -20.87 12.89 29.99
CA LYS A 296 -22.24 13.21 30.39
C LYS A 296 -22.71 12.18 31.37
N ASP A 297 -22.93 12.60 32.60
CA ASP A 297 -23.44 11.75 33.68
C ASP A 297 -24.81 11.17 33.35
N PRO A 298 -25.13 9.98 33.88
CA PRO A 298 -26.44 9.38 33.70
C PRO A 298 -27.53 10.26 34.31
N LYS A 299 -28.72 10.28 33.70
CA LYS A 299 -29.88 11.00 34.24
C LYS A 299 -30.92 10.04 34.79
N TRP A 300 -31.72 10.55 35.73
CA TRP A 300 -32.83 9.87 36.43
C TRP A 300 -33.89 9.20 35.53
N PHE A 301 -33.81 9.33 34.20
CA PHE A 301 -34.77 8.79 33.24
C PHE A 301 -34.10 7.94 32.16
N ASN A 302 -33.60 6.75 32.50
CA ASN A 302 -33.04 5.77 31.55
C ASN A 302 -32.02 6.35 30.55
N LYS A 303 -31.29 7.41 30.91
CA LYS A 303 -30.24 7.99 30.08
C LYS A 303 -28.90 7.58 30.68
N ASN A 304 -28.27 6.58 30.07
CA ASN A 304 -26.93 6.14 30.46
C ASN A 304 -25.91 7.24 30.22
N ALA A 305 -24.80 7.14 30.94
CA ALA A 305 -23.63 7.98 30.77
C ALA A 305 -23.12 7.91 29.33
N ARG A 306 -22.52 9.02 28.88
CA ARG A 306 -21.84 9.09 27.59
C ARG A 306 -20.44 9.62 27.77
N VAL A 307 -19.46 8.91 27.22
CA VAL A 307 -18.06 9.31 27.23
C VAL A 307 -17.65 9.65 25.80
N TYR A 308 -17.01 10.80 25.62
CA TYR A 308 -16.58 11.30 24.30
C TYR A 308 -15.05 11.31 24.20
N PRO A 309 -14.40 10.15 24.04
CA PRO A 309 -12.97 10.10 23.82
C PRO A 309 -12.61 10.54 22.40
N GLN A 310 -11.46 11.19 22.27
CA GLN A 310 -10.83 11.54 21.00
C GLN A 310 -9.43 10.92 20.99
N LEU A 311 -9.22 9.93 20.13
CA LEU A 311 -7.90 9.40 19.86
C LEU A 311 -7.15 10.44 19.02
N SER A 312 -5.96 10.83 19.48
CA SER A 312 -5.15 11.89 18.87
C SER A 312 -3.76 11.43 18.43
N LYS A 313 -3.28 10.31 18.98
CA LYS A 313 -1.96 9.75 18.68
C LYS A 313 -1.97 8.23 18.71
N ILE A 314 -1.03 7.64 17.98
CA ILE A 314 -0.65 6.23 18.09
C ILE A 314 0.86 6.13 18.35
N VAL A 315 1.25 5.21 19.24
CA VAL A 315 2.63 4.84 19.55
C VAL A 315 2.84 3.42 19.04
N LEU A 316 3.72 3.26 18.04
CA LEU A 316 4.06 1.95 17.50
C LEU A 316 4.97 1.16 18.46
N PRO A 317 5.10 -0.18 18.32
CA PRO A 317 5.94 -1.01 19.18
C PRO A 317 7.43 -0.61 19.21
N ASN A 318 7.90 0.06 18.16
CA ASN A 318 9.26 0.62 18.10
C ASN A 318 9.41 1.97 18.84
N GLY A 319 8.37 2.45 19.51
CA GLY A 319 8.33 3.73 20.23
C GLY A 319 8.04 4.95 19.35
N LYS A 320 7.83 4.80 18.04
CA LYS A 320 7.53 5.92 17.15
C LYS A 320 6.12 6.44 17.40
N GLU A 321 6.01 7.74 17.70
CA GLU A 321 4.73 8.44 17.83
C GLU A 321 4.27 8.99 16.47
N LEU A 322 2.98 8.85 16.18
CA LEU A 322 2.34 9.34 14.97
C LEU A 322 1.01 10.04 15.31
N ALA A 323 0.65 11.05 14.53
CA ALA A 323 -0.66 11.66 14.61
C ALA A 323 -1.74 10.64 14.20
N PHE A 324 -2.86 10.65 14.92
CA PHE A 324 -3.95 9.72 14.68
C PHE A 324 -5.27 10.35 15.11
N ASN A 325 -6.19 10.66 14.19
CA ASN A 325 -7.43 11.33 14.52
C ASN A 325 -8.61 10.35 14.39
N ALA A 326 -9.14 9.88 15.51
CA ALA A 326 -10.29 8.97 15.50
C ALA A 326 -11.23 9.18 16.70
N LYS A 327 -12.50 8.81 16.51
CA LYS A 327 -13.55 8.84 17.53
C LYS A 327 -14.33 7.53 17.56
N PRO A 328 -15.06 7.22 18.64
CA PRO A 328 -15.96 6.06 18.68
C PRO A 328 -16.89 6.00 17.46
N PHE A 329 -17.00 4.83 16.84
CA PHE A 329 -17.88 4.63 15.69
C PHE A 329 -19.34 4.44 16.16
N SER A 330 -19.96 5.54 16.56
CA SER A 330 -21.35 5.62 16.98
C SER A 330 -22.02 6.88 16.43
N LYS A 331 -23.35 6.96 16.50
CA LYS A 331 -24.12 8.06 15.88
C LYS A 331 -23.68 9.46 16.33
N ASP A 332 -23.21 9.59 17.57
CA ASP A 332 -22.77 10.86 18.16
C ASP A 332 -21.33 10.82 18.66
N TYR A 333 -20.53 9.84 18.21
CA TYR A 333 -19.15 9.65 18.65
C TYR A 333 -18.96 9.42 20.16
N SER A 334 -19.99 8.92 20.83
CA SER A 334 -19.94 8.55 22.25
C SER A 334 -19.78 7.05 22.47
N LEU A 335 -19.14 6.70 23.58
CA LEU A 335 -19.25 5.41 24.24
C LEU A 335 -20.42 5.47 25.23
N LYS A 336 -21.23 4.40 25.27
CA LYS A 336 -22.38 4.26 26.16
C LYS A 336 -22.58 2.79 26.50
N GLU A 337 -23.07 2.50 27.69
CA GLU A 337 -23.51 1.14 28.01
C GLU A 337 -24.80 0.80 27.28
N GLY A 338 -24.89 -0.44 26.81
CA GLY A 338 -26.13 -1.00 26.27
C GLY A 338 -27.15 -1.27 27.40
N PRO A 339 -28.46 -1.29 27.11
CA PRO A 339 -29.50 -1.50 28.14
C PRO A 339 -29.47 -2.87 28.85
N TRP A 340 -28.53 -3.76 28.52
CA TRP A 340 -28.46 -5.15 29.01
C TRP A 340 -27.02 -5.62 29.30
N MET A 341 -26.11 -4.71 29.65
CA MET A 341 -24.68 -5.04 29.81
C MET A 341 -24.18 -4.97 31.25
N THR A 342 -25.06 -5.07 32.26
CA THR A 342 -24.65 -5.23 33.66
C THR A 342 -24.94 -6.64 34.18
N THR A 343 -23.85 -7.42 34.28
CA THR A 343 -23.65 -8.58 35.18
C THR A 343 -24.25 -9.93 34.77
N GLY A 344 -23.36 -10.89 34.46
CA GLY A 344 -23.73 -12.26 34.11
C GLY A 344 -24.45 -13.03 35.23
N LYS A 345 -25.64 -13.55 34.93
CA LYS A 345 -26.15 -14.88 35.32
C LYS A 345 -27.54 -15.13 34.71
N LEU A 346 -27.61 -16.01 33.72
CA LEU A 346 -28.60 -17.09 33.74
C LEU A 346 -28.00 -18.31 33.02
N VAL A 347 -27.31 -19.14 33.79
CA VAL A 347 -27.11 -20.54 33.46
C VAL A 347 -28.44 -21.25 33.75
N LEU A 348 -29.09 -21.83 32.74
CA LEU A 348 -29.70 -23.16 32.87
C LEU A 348 -30.13 -23.74 31.50
N CYS A 349 -29.61 -24.95 31.22
CA CYS A 349 -30.08 -26.00 30.30
C CYS A 349 -30.14 -25.65 28.79
N THR A 350 -29.54 -26.39 27.85
CA THR A 350 -29.75 -27.84 27.63
C THR A 350 -28.75 -28.37 26.57
N VAL A 351 -28.05 -29.47 26.87
CA VAL A 351 -27.68 -30.63 26.01
C VAL A 351 -26.68 -30.50 24.84
N THR A 352 -25.50 -31.11 25.09
CA THR A 352 -24.65 -31.99 24.24
C THR A 352 -24.72 -31.99 22.71
N GLY A 353 -23.55 -31.90 22.06
CA GLY A 353 -23.23 -32.54 20.76
C GLY A 353 -22.20 -31.76 19.92
N GLY A 354 -21.08 -32.40 19.57
CA GLY A 354 -19.86 -31.82 18.95
C GLY A 354 -20.06 -30.96 17.68
N ALA A 355 -19.12 -30.12 17.24
CA ALA A 355 -17.69 -30.39 17.06
C ALA A 355 -16.80 -29.12 17.14
N VAL A 356 -15.51 -29.38 17.39
CA VAL A 356 -14.34 -28.48 17.51
C VAL A 356 -13.92 -27.96 16.11
N GLY A 357 -13.45 -26.72 15.87
CA GLY A 357 -13.14 -25.62 16.78
C GLY A 357 -12.64 -24.31 16.14
N THR A 358 -12.30 -23.38 17.06
CA THR A 358 -11.39 -22.20 17.04
C THR A 358 -11.63 -21.06 16.02
N GLY A 359 -11.92 -19.80 16.38
CA GLY A 359 -11.98 -19.12 17.68
C GLY A 359 -12.58 -17.70 17.54
N ALA A 360 -13.24 -17.28 18.62
CA ALA A 360 -13.66 -15.95 19.09
C ALA A 360 -13.92 -14.79 18.10
N GLY A 361 -15.19 -14.43 17.97
CA GLY A 361 -15.65 -13.13 17.51
C GLY A 361 -17.14 -13.01 17.81
N VAL A 362 -17.49 -12.43 18.97
CA VAL A 362 -18.88 -12.14 19.36
C VAL A 362 -19.44 -11.02 18.48
N GLY A 363 -19.90 -11.38 17.29
CA GLY A 363 -20.60 -10.49 16.39
C GLY A 363 -22.04 -10.28 16.84
N PHE A 364 -22.33 -9.12 17.42
CA PHE A 364 -23.71 -8.65 17.53
C PHE A 364 -24.15 -8.05 16.19
N ALA A 365 -24.86 -8.86 15.40
CA ALA A 365 -25.62 -8.39 14.25
C ALA A 365 -27.12 -8.47 14.56
N PHE A 366 -27.75 -7.33 14.82
CA PHE A 366 -29.19 -7.18 14.61
C PHE A 366 -29.46 -5.87 13.85
N ILE A 367 -29.85 -6.03 12.59
CA ILE A 367 -30.63 -5.04 11.84
C ILE A 367 -31.92 -5.76 11.47
N PRO A 368 -33.11 -5.33 11.91
CA PRO A 368 -34.31 -5.67 11.19
C PRO A 368 -34.48 -4.66 10.05
N ASP A 369 -34.40 -5.17 8.82
CA ASP A 369 -34.97 -4.54 7.64
C ASP A 369 -36.50 -4.46 7.83
N PRO A 370 -37.13 -3.27 7.77
CA PRO A 370 -38.56 -3.12 8.07
C PRO A 370 -39.49 -3.45 6.88
N THR A 371 -39.04 -4.17 5.85
CA THR A 371 -39.83 -4.32 4.62
C THR A 371 -40.20 -5.74 4.20
N LYS A 372 -40.60 -6.64 5.12
CA LYS A 372 -41.44 -7.81 4.75
C LYS A 372 -42.45 -8.17 5.85
N ILE A 373 -43.65 -7.61 5.70
CA ILE A 373 -44.88 -8.09 6.34
C ILE A 373 -45.30 -9.39 5.61
N GLY A 374 -45.51 -10.48 6.34
CA GLY A 374 -46.01 -11.74 5.77
C GLY A 374 -46.17 -12.86 6.79
N THR A 375 -47.30 -12.84 7.50
CA THR A 375 -48.10 -14.00 7.98
C THR A 375 -47.40 -15.28 8.46
N GLY A 376 -47.53 -15.60 9.76
CA GLY A 376 -47.35 -16.97 10.28
C GLY A 376 -47.17 -17.09 11.80
N ILE A 377 -48.24 -17.47 12.50
CA ILE A 377 -48.36 -17.87 13.92
C ILE A 377 -47.52 -19.17 14.12
N ALA A 378 -46.87 -19.58 15.24
CA ALA A 378 -47.36 -19.76 16.61
C ALA A 378 -46.33 -20.49 17.53
N ILE A 379 -46.47 -20.28 18.86
CA ILE A 379 -46.12 -21.13 20.04
C ILE A 379 -44.63 -21.20 20.46
N GLY A 380 -44.21 -20.96 21.72
CA GLY A 380 -44.95 -21.13 22.97
C GLY A 380 -44.55 -20.27 24.16
N ALA A 381 -45.55 -20.07 25.02
CA ALA A 381 -45.51 -19.45 26.34
C ALA A 381 -44.92 -20.39 27.42
N PRO A 382 -44.68 -19.87 28.63
CA PRO A 382 -45.58 -20.29 29.69
C PRO A 382 -46.34 -19.11 30.32
N VAL A 383 -47.61 -19.39 30.58
CA VAL A 383 -48.56 -18.59 31.33
C VAL A 383 -48.23 -18.66 32.82
N GLY A 384 -48.19 -17.51 33.48
CA GLY A 384 -48.26 -17.35 34.92
C GLY A 384 -48.87 -15.99 35.23
N ALA A 385 -50.16 -15.97 35.57
CA ALA A 385 -50.91 -14.77 35.87
C ALA A 385 -50.51 -14.18 37.22
N ALA A 386 -50.08 -12.91 37.23
CA ALA A 386 -50.25 -12.01 38.36
C ALA A 386 -50.56 -10.63 37.80
N VAL A 387 -51.73 -10.11 38.14
CA VAL A 387 -52.11 -8.71 37.93
C VAL A 387 -51.09 -7.86 38.69
N GLY A 388 -50.25 -7.13 37.97
CA GLY A 388 -49.28 -6.20 38.54
C GLY A 388 -49.12 -5.05 37.56
N LEU A 389 -49.36 -3.83 38.04
CA LEU A 389 -49.19 -2.57 37.33
C LEU A 389 -48.01 -2.60 36.35
N VAL A 390 -48.21 -2.10 35.13
CA VAL A 390 -47.12 -1.49 34.36
C VAL A 390 -46.75 -0.21 35.11
N THR A 391 -46.07 -0.34 36.25
CA THR A 391 -45.14 0.69 36.65
C THR A 391 -44.02 0.56 35.63
N GLY A 392 -43.91 1.54 34.72
CA GLY A 392 -42.68 1.71 33.97
C GLY A 392 -41.58 1.84 35.01
N LEU A 393 -40.82 0.77 35.24
CA LEU A 393 -39.72 0.76 36.18
C LEU A 393 -38.73 1.82 35.68
N VAL A 394 -38.77 2.99 36.32
CA VAL A 394 -37.82 4.06 36.12
C VAL A 394 -36.51 3.56 36.70
N THR A 395 -35.66 3.02 35.85
CA THR A 395 -34.30 2.63 36.24
C THR A 395 -33.39 3.84 36.13
N PRO A 396 -32.54 4.12 37.13
CA PRO A 396 -31.49 5.13 36.95
C PRO A 396 -30.61 4.75 35.76
N GLY A 397 -30.13 5.74 35.01
CA GLY A 397 -29.17 5.50 33.93
C GLY A 397 -27.88 4.87 34.46
N LEU A 398 -27.23 4.05 33.65
CA LEU A 398 -25.97 3.39 34.01
C LEU A 398 -24.77 4.29 33.74
N GLU A 399 -23.75 4.19 34.59
CA GLU A 399 -22.39 4.67 34.26
C GLU A 399 -21.79 3.87 33.10
N TYR A 400 -20.70 4.38 32.52
CA TYR A 400 -19.96 3.66 31.48
C TYR A 400 -18.71 2.99 32.05
N HIS A 401 -18.72 1.67 32.11
CA HIS A 401 -17.56 0.88 32.53
C HIS A 401 -17.01 0.08 31.35
N ALA A 402 -15.70 -0.10 31.31
CA ALA A 402 -15.05 -1.02 30.40
C ALA A 402 -13.95 -1.81 31.12
N LYS A 403 -13.79 -3.08 30.75
CA LYS A 403 -12.67 -3.91 31.24
C LYS A 403 -11.42 -3.67 30.40
N ALA A 404 -10.25 -3.98 30.96
CA ALA A 404 -9.05 -4.10 30.15
C ALA A 404 -9.27 -5.18 29.06
N GLY A 405 -8.84 -4.92 27.84
CA GLY A 405 -9.08 -5.76 26.67
C GLY A 405 -10.49 -5.65 26.06
N GLU A 406 -11.38 -4.82 26.63
CA GLU A 406 -12.70 -4.61 26.03
C GLU A 406 -12.59 -3.78 24.75
N GLU A 407 -13.03 -4.36 23.63
CA GLU A 407 -12.95 -3.74 22.31
C GLU A 407 -14.02 -2.67 22.07
N VAL A 408 -13.60 -1.59 21.43
CA VAL A 408 -14.44 -0.53 20.89
C VAL A 408 -14.08 -0.27 19.43
N GLN A 409 -15.10 0.01 18.62
CA GLN A 409 -14.89 0.44 17.24
C GLN A 409 -14.68 1.95 17.21
N VAL A 410 -13.65 2.39 16.48
CA VAL A 410 -13.34 3.80 16.25
C VAL A 410 -13.28 4.09 14.75
N ILE A 411 -13.77 5.26 14.34
CA ILE A 411 -13.71 5.74 12.96
C ILE A 411 -12.62 6.80 12.82
N LEU A 412 -11.79 6.66 11.80
CA LEU A 412 -10.80 7.67 11.43
C LEU A 412 -11.50 8.90 10.84
N LEU A 413 -11.11 10.07 11.33
CA LEU A 413 -11.59 11.37 10.85
C LEU A 413 -10.62 12.04 9.88
N ASP A 414 -9.38 11.58 9.82
CA ASP A 414 -8.37 11.97 8.84
C ASP A 414 -7.61 10.71 8.38
N GLU A 415 -6.82 10.80 7.29
CA GLU A 415 -5.92 9.72 6.90
C GLU A 415 -4.85 9.46 7.99
N ALA A 416 -4.56 8.19 8.28
CA ALA A 416 -3.48 7.79 9.17
C ALA A 416 -2.34 7.13 8.39
N SER A 417 -1.17 7.77 8.37
CA SER A 417 0.02 7.23 7.69
C SER A 417 0.93 6.50 8.67
N ILE A 418 1.03 5.18 8.48
CA ILE A 418 1.85 4.28 9.28
C ILE A 418 3.11 3.92 8.48
N PRO A 419 4.30 4.42 8.86
CA PRO A 419 5.54 4.14 8.15
C PRO A 419 5.87 2.64 8.24
N LYS A 420 6.29 2.05 7.13
CA LYS A 420 6.92 0.72 7.17
C LYS A 420 8.22 0.86 7.94
N THR A 421 8.38 0.02 8.95
CA THR A 421 9.63 0.00 9.70
C THR A 421 10.63 -0.67 8.77
N ASN A 422 11.57 0.09 8.21
CA ASN A 422 12.70 -0.52 7.54
C ASN A 422 13.34 -1.46 8.58
N VAL A 423 13.30 -2.76 8.30
CA VAL A 423 14.38 -3.63 8.79
C VAL A 423 15.62 -2.93 8.27
N ALA A 424 16.44 -2.38 9.18
CA ALA A 424 17.73 -1.88 8.77
C ALA A 424 18.42 -3.05 8.04
N LEU A 425 18.54 -2.93 6.72
CA LEU A 425 19.24 -3.88 5.88
C LEU A 425 20.73 -3.89 6.24
#